data_AF-A0A7V6XIU2-F1
#
_entry.id   AF-A0A7V6XIU2-F1
#
_cell.length_a   1.000
_cell.length_b   1.000
_cell.length_c   1.000
_cell.angle_alpha   90.00
_cell.angle_beta   90.00
_cell.angle_gamma   90.00
#
_symmetry.space_group_name_H-M   'P 1'
#
loop_
_entity.id
_entity.type
_entity.pdbx_description
1 polymer ?
#
loop_
_entity_poly.entity_id
_entity_poly.type
_entity_poly.pdbx_seq_one_letter_code
_entity_poly.pdbx_strand_id
1 'polypeptide(L)'
;MKYGVDYIDGVEVPQLVITEDFVIKGEHRGTVHVESGTLTIQGELHGTLDIQKGAKVIISGEQHGTVSVASGAEVIVYGELHGTTIINCESVVIVEEGGKLAGTLKNEGQLIIRGVFGGAQSGNGKLVLEENGQIKQPIIKNGISYYKWD
;
A
#
# COMPACT_ATOMS: atom_id res chain seq x y z
N MET A 1 14.43 22.17 -0.61
CA MET A 1 13.57 21.07 -0.14
C MET A 1 13.65 19.96 -1.17
N LYS A 2 13.82 18.70 -0.75
CA LYS A 2 13.85 17.54 -1.65
C LYS A 2 12.44 17.19 -2.17
N TYR A 3 11.43 17.43 -1.34
CA TYR A 3 10.03 17.14 -1.61
C TYR A 3 9.19 18.42 -1.63
N GLY A 4 7.94 18.29 -2.08
CA GLY A 4 7.02 19.40 -2.31
C GLY A 4 6.09 19.67 -1.13
N VAL A 5 4.96 20.28 -1.46
CA VAL A 5 3.82 20.50 -0.55
C VAL A 5 2.60 19.79 -1.12
N ASP A 6 1.71 19.34 -0.24
CA ASP A 6 0.35 18.97 -0.60
C ASP A 6 -0.59 20.15 -0.34
N TYR A 7 -1.75 20.14 -1.00
CA TYR A 7 -2.81 21.11 -0.73
C TYR A 7 -3.95 20.38 0.00
N ILE A 8 -4.07 20.60 1.30
CA ILE A 8 -5.07 19.98 2.16
C ILE A 8 -6.05 21.05 2.57
N ASP A 9 -7.31 20.90 2.13
CA ASP A 9 -8.40 21.85 2.37
C ASP A 9 -8.03 23.30 1.94
N GLY A 10 -7.26 23.39 0.84
CA GLY A 10 -6.79 24.66 0.27
C GLY A 10 -5.54 25.25 0.91
N VAL A 11 -4.95 24.58 1.90
CA VAL A 11 -3.75 25.02 2.62
C VAL A 11 -2.53 24.22 2.16
N GLU A 12 -1.41 24.91 1.92
CA GLU A 12 -0.12 24.26 1.66
C GLU A 12 0.39 23.58 2.93
N VAL A 13 0.61 22.27 2.84
CA VAL A 13 1.14 21.44 3.93
C VAL A 13 2.41 20.76 3.42
N PRO A 14 3.56 20.90 4.09
CA PRO A 14 4.77 20.18 3.72
C PRO A 14 4.56 18.67 3.75
N GLN A 15 5.06 17.98 2.74
CA GLN A 15 5.01 16.52 2.67
C GLN A 15 5.80 15.90 3.84
N LEU A 16 5.28 14.83 4.42
CA LEU A 16 5.90 14.16 5.56
C LEU A 16 7.07 13.30 5.09
N VAL A 17 8.23 13.45 5.74
CA VAL A 17 9.43 12.66 5.44
C VAL A 17 9.83 11.87 6.68
N ILE A 18 9.93 10.57 6.53
CA ILE A 18 10.30 9.62 7.59
C ILE A 18 11.72 9.13 7.33
N THR A 19 12.64 9.43 8.26
CA THR A 19 14.05 9.02 8.20
C THR A 19 14.44 8.07 9.33
N GLU A 20 13.53 7.82 10.27
CA GLU A 20 13.69 6.94 11.43
C GLU A 20 12.34 6.26 11.72
N ASP A 21 12.31 5.33 12.66
CA ASP A 21 11.07 4.62 12.99
C ASP A 21 9.97 5.59 13.43
N PHE A 22 8.79 5.47 12.81
CA PHE A 22 7.68 6.40 13.01
C PHE A 22 6.34 5.68 13.04
N VAL A 23 5.38 6.20 13.81
CA VAL A 23 4.04 5.62 13.92
C VAL A 23 2.96 6.67 13.64
N ILE A 24 2.12 6.41 12.64
CA ILE A 24 0.88 7.15 12.40
C ILE A 24 -0.23 6.46 13.21
N LYS A 25 -0.70 7.08 14.28
CA LYS A 25 -1.76 6.52 15.16
C LYS A 25 -3.17 7.03 14.87
N GLY A 26 -3.29 8.22 14.29
CA GLY A 26 -4.55 8.83 13.90
C GLY A 26 -4.65 8.94 12.39
N GLU A 27 -5.43 9.90 11.92
CA GLU A 27 -5.52 10.23 10.50
C GLU A 27 -4.35 11.10 10.06
N HIS A 28 -3.72 10.74 8.96
CA HIS A 28 -2.80 11.58 8.21
C HIS A 28 -3.34 11.76 6.78
N ARG A 29 -3.42 13.00 6.31
CA ARG A 29 -3.77 13.33 4.93
C ARG A 29 -2.53 13.88 4.23
N GLY A 30 -2.30 13.45 2.99
CA GLY A 30 -1.18 13.93 2.17
C GLY A 30 -0.16 12.84 1.84
N THR A 31 0.98 13.30 1.34
CA THR A 31 2.08 12.49 0.84
C THR A 31 3.08 12.21 1.95
N VAL A 32 3.41 10.93 2.13
CA VAL A 32 4.41 10.44 3.06
C VAL A 32 5.54 9.77 2.28
N HIS A 33 6.76 10.26 2.47
CA HIS A 33 7.99 9.65 1.96
C HIS A 33 8.69 8.90 3.08
N VAL A 34 8.92 7.60 2.90
CA VAL A 34 9.70 6.79 3.84
C VAL A 34 11.09 6.57 3.26
N GLU A 35 12.04 7.39 3.69
CA GLU A 35 13.43 7.33 3.21
C GLU A 35 14.25 6.24 3.91
N SER A 36 14.01 6.06 5.21
CA SER A 36 14.68 5.05 6.03
C SER A 36 13.89 4.74 7.29
N GLY A 37 14.26 3.66 7.98
CA GLY A 37 13.54 3.17 9.16
C GLY A 37 12.26 2.40 8.79
N THR A 38 11.42 2.20 9.80
CA THR A 38 10.12 1.54 9.69
C THR A 38 8.99 2.51 9.96
N LEU A 39 8.13 2.74 8.96
CA LEU A 39 6.84 3.41 9.20
C LEU A 39 5.80 2.36 9.61
N THR A 40 5.13 2.57 10.74
CA THR A 40 3.95 1.80 11.13
C THR A 40 2.70 2.67 11.04
N ILE A 41 1.71 2.24 10.25
CA ILE A 41 0.40 2.89 10.16
C ILE A 41 -0.56 2.09 11.05
N GLN A 42 -0.88 2.63 12.22
CA GLN A 42 -1.88 2.09 13.15
C GLN A 42 -3.24 2.77 12.99
N GLY A 43 -3.25 4.04 12.55
CA GLY A 43 -4.45 4.78 12.20
C GLY A 43 -4.74 4.72 10.70
N GLU A 44 -4.96 5.88 10.09
CA GLU A 44 -5.34 5.99 8.68
C GLU A 44 -4.36 6.91 7.93
N LEU A 45 -3.99 6.52 6.71
CA LEU A 45 -3.25 7.37 5.78
C LEU A 45 -4.08 7.58 4.51
N HIS A 46 -4.52 8.82 4.27
CA HIS A 46 -5.23 9.24 3.07
C HIS A 46 -4.28 10.04 2.15
N GLY A 47 -3.71 9.38 1.15
CA GLY A 47 -2.84 10.03 0.18
C GLY A 47 -1.81 9.10 -0.45
N THR A 48 -0.65 9.66 -0.76
CA THR A 48 0.44 8.92 -1.41
C THR A 48 1.44 8.45 -0.37
N LEU A 49 1.73 7.15 -0.38
CA LEU A 49 2.80 6.54 0.39
C LEU A 49 3.93 6.13 -0.57
N ASP A 50 5.05 6.84 -0.50
CA ASP A 50 6.21 6.62 -1.34
C ASP A 50 7.35 6.02 -0.51
N ILE A 51 7.65 4.75 -0.74
CA ILE A 51 8.54 3.94 0.08
C ILE A 51 9.85 3.75 -0.66
N GLN A 52 10.91 4.36 -0.13
CA GLN A 52 12.21 4.40 -0.78
C GLN A 52 12.99 3.11 -0.56
N LYS A 53 14.08 2.97 -1.32
CA LYS A 53 14.91 1.77 -1.33
C LYS A 53 15.35 1.35 0.07
N GLY A 54 15.04 0.10 0.44
CA GLY A 54 15.45 -0.50 1.71
C GLY A 54 14.62 -0.06 2.92
N ALA A 55 13.63 0.81 2.75
CA ALA A 55 12.70 1.17 3.82
C ALA A 55 11.65 0.09 4.03
N LYS A 56 11.02 0.10 5.22
CA LYS A 56 9.98 -0.84 5.59
C LYS A 56 8.70 -0.12 6.00
N VAL A 57 7.55 -0.66 5.60
CA VAL A 57 6.23 -0.20 6.08
C VAL A 57 5.43 -1.36 6.64
N ILE A 58 4.78 -1.12 7.78
CA ILE A 58 3.79 -2.00 8.39
C ILE A 58 2.44 -1.27 8.41
N ILE A 59 1.43 -1.83 7.76
CA ILE A 59 0.06 -1.30 7.72
C ILE A 59 -0.80 -2.17 8.64
N SER A 60 -1.05 -1.71 9.85
CA SER A 60 -1.96 -2.36 10.82
C SER A 60 -3.33 -1.70 10.86
N GLY A 61 -3.43 -0.43 10.48
CA GLY A 61 -4.68 0.29 10.24
C GLY A 61 -5.02 0.33 8.76
N GLU A 62 -5.31 1.51 8.22
CA GLU A 62 -5.75 1.68 6.84
C GLU A 62 -4.86 2.61 6.03
N GLN A 63 -4.59 2.23 4.78
CA GLN A 63 -4.05 3.10 3.77
C GLN A 63 -5.10 3.28 2.67
N HIS A 64 -5.36 4.54 2.31
CA HIS A 64 -6.22 4.96 1.20
C HIS A 64 -5.42 5.81 0.22
N GLY A 65 -5.24 5.34 -1.01
CA GLY A 65 -4.62 6.11 -2.09
C GLY A 65 -3.57 5.34 -2.87
N THR A 66 -2.40 5.94 -3.07
CA THR A 66 -1.34 5.34 -3.89
C THR A 66 -0.19 4.87 -3.01
N VAL A 67 0.25 3.63 -3.17
CA VAL A 67 1.45 3.07 -2.54
C VAL A 67 2.47 2.74 -3.63
N SER A 68 3.64 3.37 -3.57
CA SER A 68 4.78 3.11 -4.45
C SER A 68 5.90 2.45 -3.64
N VAL A 69 6.28 1.23 -4.02
CA VAL A 69 7.29 0.42 -3.33
C VAL A 69 8.54 0.34 -4.19
N ALA A 70 9.62 1.01 -3.79
CA ALA A 70 10.89 0.99 -4.50
C ALA A 70 11.64 -0.35 -4.33
N SER A 71 12.61 -0.63 -5.23
CA SER A 71 13.47 -1.82 -5.15
C SER A 71 14.08 -1.99 -3.76
N GLY A 72 14.06 -3.22 -3.24
CA GLY A 72 14.57 -3.58 -1.92
C GLY A 72 13.71 -3.10 -0.74
N ALA A 73 12.59 -2.41 -0.97
CA ALA A 73 11.67 -2.04 0.10
C ALA A 73 10.66 -3.18 0.38
N GLU A 74 10.11 -3.16 1.60
CA GLU A 74 9.17 -4.16 2.10
C GLU A 74 7.91 -3.49 2.67
N VAL A 75 6.74 -4.01 2.30
CA VAL A 75 5.46 -3.63 2.91
C VAL A 75 4.77 -4.85 3.48
N ILE A 76 4.34 -4.77 4.74
CA ILE A 76 3.55 -5.81 5.40
C ILE A 76 2.17 -5.23 5.73
N VAL A 77 1.11 -5.90 5.28
CA VAL A 77 -0.28 -5.46 5.43
C VAL A 77 -1.01 -6.42 6.35
N TYR A 78 -1.24 -6.00 7.59
CA TYR A 78 -2.12 -6.66 8.56
C TYR A 78 -3.53 -6.05 8.58
N GLY A 79 -3.65 -4.76 8.25
CA GLY A 79 -4.91 -4.04 8.11
C GLY A 79 -5.36 -3.98 6.66
N GLU A 80 -5.72 -2.78 6.18
CA GLU A 80 -6.26 -2.60 4.83
C GLU A 80 -5.45 -1.63 3.98
N LEU A 81 -5.26 -1.96 2.71
CA LEU A 81 -4.68 -1.10 1.68
C LEU A 81 -5.70 -0.97 0.54
N HIS A 82 -6.23 0.24 0.37
CA HIS A 82 -7.22 0.58 -0.65
C HIS A 82 -6.65 1.58 -1.66
N GLY A 83 -6.62 1.19 -2.94
CA GLY A 83 -6.30 2.12 -4.03
C GLY A 83 -5.31 1.52 -5.02
N THR A 84 -4.24 2.23 -5.33
CA THR A 84 -3.24 1.80 -6.31
C THR A 84 -1.95 1.37 -5.63
N THR A 85 -1.49 0.15 -5.90
CA THR A 85 -0.21 -0.36 -5.39
C THR A 85 0.73 -0.64 -6.56
N ILE A 86 1.92 -0.06 -6.50
CA ILE A 86 2.99 -0.24 -7.47
C ILE A 86 4.15 -0.92 -6.77
N ILE A 87 4.43 -2.16 -7.15
CA ILE A 87 5.51 -2.98 -6.61
C ILE A 87 6.62 -3.03 -7.67
N ASN A 88 7.75 -2.38 -7.41
CA ASN A 88 8.89 -2.39 -8.35
C ASN A 88 9.72 -3.68 -8.21
N CYS A 89 10.60 -3.93 -9.18
CA CYS A 89 11.52 -5.07 -9.15
C CYS A 89 12.28 -5.16 -7.82
N GLU A 90 12.52 -6.38 -7.33
CA GLU A 90 13.24 -6.65 -6.07
C GLU A 90 12.57 -6.09 -4.80
N SER A 91 11.33 -5.63 -4.89
CA SER A 91 10.52 -5.25 -3.72
C SER A 91 9.46 -6.30 -3.41
N VAL A 92 8.97 -6.28 -2.17
CA VAL A 92 7.96 -7.24 -1.72
C VAL A 92 6.83 -6.55 -0.96
N VAL A 93 5.60 -6.95 -1.28
CA VAL A 93 4.41 -6.67 -0.48
C VAL A 93 3.88 -8.00 0.04
N ILE A 94 3.61 -8.06 1.35
CA ILE A 94 3.06 -9.22 2.03
C ILE A 94 1.71 -8.82 2.60
N VAL A 95 0.64 -9.44 2.12
CA VAL A 95 -0.70 -9.33 2.71
C VAL A 95 -0.84 -10.47 3.69
N GLU A 96 -0.68 -10.18 4.97
CA GLU A 96 -0.72 -11.17 6.05
C GLU A 96 -2.15 -11.66 6.33
N GLU A 97 -2.29 -12.71 7.13
CA GLU A 97 -3.59 -13.18 7.59
C GLU A 97 -4.38 -12.03 8.25
N GLY A 98 -5.66 -11.89 7.89
CA GLY A 98 -6.52 -10.76 8.29
C GLY A 98 -6.32 -9.48 7.46
N GLY A 99 -5.20 -9.36 6.74
CA GLY A 99 -4.91 -8.23 5.88
C GLY A 99 -5.68 -8.23 4.57
N LYS A 100 -5.92 -7.03 4.02
CA LYS A 100 -6.64 -6.81 2.76
C LYS A 100 -5.90 -5.86 1.84
N LEU A 101 -5.73 -6.27 0.59
CA LEU A 101 -5.28 -5.43 -0.52
C LEU A 101 -6.40 -5.30 -1.56
N ALA A 102 -6.95 -4.10 -1.69
CA ALA A 102 -8.07 -3.80 -2.58
C ALA A 102 -7.73 -2.70 -3.58
N GLY A 103 -7.96 -2.94 -4.87
CA GLY A 103 -7.86 -1.89 -5.91
C GLY A 103 -6.99 -2.28 -7.11
N THR A 104 -6.17 -1.36 -7.62
CA THR A 104 -5.33 -1.58 -8.79
C THR A 104 -3.91 -1.96 -8.38
N LEU A 105 -3.41 -3.06 -8.92
CA LEU A 105 -2.06 -3.54 -8.71
C LEU A 105 -1.24 -3.45 -10.01
N LYS A 106 -0.06 -2.83 -9.94
CA LYS A 106 1.01 -2.98 -10.92
C LYS A 106 2.19 -3.66 -10.22
N ASN A 107 2.48 -4.90 -10.61
CA ASN A 107 3.49 -5.72 -9.94
C ASN A 107 4.62 -6.11 -10.91
N GLU A 108 5.82 -5.60 -10.65
CA GLU A 108 7.08 -6.07 -11.26
C GLU A 108 8.01 -6.73 -10.23
N GLY A 109 7.64 -6.71 -8.95
CA GLY A 109 8.37 -7.34 -7.84
C GLY A 109 7.68 -8.61 -7.37
N GLN A 110 7.39 -8.71 -6.07
CA GLN A 110 6.68 -9.84 -5.50
C GLN A 110 5.50 -9.39 -4.62
N LEU A 111 4.33 -10.00 -4.84
CA LEU A 111 3.19 -9.95 -3.94
C LEU A 111 3.00 -11.33 -3.31
N ILE A 112 3.04 -11.41 -1.98
CA ILE A 112 2.72 -12.59 -1.19
C ILE A 112 1.34 -12.38 -0.55
N ILE A 113 0.45 -13.35 -0.70
CA ILE A 113 -0.94 -13.25 -0.26
C ILE A 113 -1.23 -14.40 0.70
N ARG A 114 -1.35 -14.06 1.99
CA ARG A 114 -1.85 -14.91 3.08
C ARG A 114 -3.23 -14.44 3.56
N GLY A 115 -3.52 -13.14 3.41
CA GLY A 115 -4.85 -12.54 3.57
C GLY A 115 -5.66 -12.49 2.27
N VAL A 116 -6.26 -11.35 1.96
CA VAL A 116 -7.14 -11.19 0.78
C VAL A 116 -6.62 -10.15 -0.19
N PHE A 117 -6.53 -10.50 -1.46
CA PHE A 117 -6.36 -9.57 -2.58
C PHE A 117 -7.64 -9.51 -3.42
N GLY A 118 -8.09 -8.31 -3.80
CA GLY A 118 -9.20 -8.14 -4.73
C GLY A 118 -9.02 -6.89 -5.57
N GLY A 119 -8.78 -7.07 -6.87
CA GLY A 119 -8.36 -5.95 -7.69
C GLY A 119 -8.07 -6.28 -9.15
N ALA A 120 -7.88 -5.22 -9.93
CA ALA A 120 -7.27 -5.35 -11.25
C ALA A 120 -5.75 -5.48 -11.07
N GLN A 121 -5.11 -6.33 -11.85
CA GLN A 121 -3.65 -6.53 -11.78
C GLN A 121 -2.99 -6.46 -13.15
N SER A 122 -1.74 -5.97 -13.16
CA SER A 122 -0.87 -5.89 -14.34
C SER A 122 0.60 -6.02 -13.94
N GLY A 123 1.49 -6.20 -14.91
CA GLY A 123 2.93 -6.39 -14.71
C GLY A 123 3.37 -7.86 -14.75
N ASN A 124 4.68 -8.11 -14.69
CA ASN A 124 5.27 -9.45 -14.84
C ASN A 124 5.90 -9.98 -13.54
N GLY A 125 5.64 -9.30 -12.42
CA GLY A 125 6.10 -9.68 -11.10
C GLY A 125 5.48 -10.98 -10.60
N LYS A 126 6.09 -11.54 -9.56
CA LYS A 126 5.65 -12.79 -8.94
C LYS A 126 4.42 -12.52 -8.06
N LEU A 127 3.38 -13.32 -8.24
CA LEU A 127 2.27 -13.40 -7.31
C LEU A 127 2.31 -14.77 -6.64
N VAL A 128 2.40 -14.79 -5.31
CA VAL A 128 2.48 -16.00 -4.50
C VAL A 128 1.28 -16.07 -3.59
N LEU A 129 0.45 -17.09 -3.77
CA LEU A 129 -0.62 -17.42 -2.85
C LEU A 129 -0.05 -18.40 -1.82
N GLU A 130 -0.07 -18.03 -0.54
CA GLU A 130 0.39 -18.85 0.57
C GLU A 130 -0.77 -19.12 1.53
N GLU A 131 -0.69 -20.24 2.26
CA GLU A 131 -1.61 -20.59 3.35
C GLU A 131 -3.10 -20.51 2.92
N ASN A 132 -3.90 -19.73 3.63
CA ASN A 132 -5.33 -19.51 3.38
C ASN A 132 -5.60 -18.26 2.52
N GLY A 133 -4.59 -17.74 1.84
CA GLY A 133 -4.70 -16.54 1.02
C GLY A 133 -5.80 -16.65 -0.04
N GLN A 134 -6.47 -15.54 -0.32
CA GLN A 134 -7.58 -15.48 -1.27
C GLN A 134 -7.39 -14.38 -2.31
N ILE A 135 -7.72 -14.70 -3.57
CA ILE A 135 -7.86 -13.71 -4.64
C ILE A 135 -9.34 -13.62 -5.00
N LYS A 136 -9.99 -12.50 -4.67
CA LYS A 136 -11.40 -12.26 -5.00
C LYS A 136 -11.54 -11.91 -6.48
N GLN A 137 -12.39 -12.65 -7.17
CA GLN A 137 -12.74 -12.38 -8.57
C GLN A 137 -13.81 -11.29 -8.66
N PRO A 138 -13.75 -10.40 -9.67
CA PRO A 138 -14.80 -9.40 -9.87
C PRO A 138 -16.11 -10.05 -10.34
N ILE A 139 -17.22 -9.59 -9.77
CA ILE A 139 -18.56 -9.78 -10.31
C ILE A 139 -18.83 -8.63 -11.27
N ILE A 140 -18.91 -8.92 -12.56
CA ILE A 140 -19.17 -7.90 -13.58
C ILE A 140 -20.69 -7.69 -13.70
N LYS A 141 -21.16 -6.47 -13.44
CA LYS A 141 -22.55 -6.05 -13.69
C LYS A 141 -22.55 -4.73 -14.46
N ASN A 142 -23.19 -4.71 -15.62
CA ASN A 142 -23.28 -3.52 -16.49
C ASN A 142 -21.90 -2.91 -16.85
N GLY A 143 -20.88 -3.75 -17.04
CA GLY A 143 -19.51 -3.30 -17.33
C GLY A 143 -18.73 -2.78 -16.12
N ILE A 144 -19.33 -2.77 -14.93
CA ILE A 144 -18.68 -2.39 -13.67
C ILE A 144 -18.27 -3.66 -12.91
N SER A 145 -17.02 -3.69 -12.46
CA SER A 145 -16.47 -4.77 -11.64
C SER A 145 -16.77 -4.53 -10.15
N TYR A 146 -17.48 -5.45 -9.51
CA TYR A 146 -17.77 -5.43 -8.08
C TYR A 146 -17.00 -6.54 -7.37
N TYR A 147 -16.41 -6.23 -6.22
CA TYR A 147 -15.75 -7.23 -5.38
C TYR A 147 -16.58 -7.43 -4.12
N LYS A 148 -16.89 -8.70 -3.81
CA LYS A 148 -17.55 -9.05 -2.55
C LYS A 148 -16.50 -9.35 -1.49
N TRP A 149 -16.58 -8.59 -0.42
CA TRP A 149 -15.79 -8.75 0.79
C TRP A 149 -16.70 -9.37 1.84
N ASP A 150 -17.13 -10.62 1.58
CA ASP A 150 -17.86 -11.45 2.54
C ASP A 150 -16.90 -12.00 3.60
#